data_AF-A0A9D4NEH1-F1
#
_entry.id   AF-A0A9D4NEH1-F1
#
_cell.length_a   1.000
_cell.length_b   1.000
_cell.length_c   1.000
_cell.angle_alpha   90.00
_cell.angle_beta   90.00
_cell.angle_gamma   90.00
#
_symmetry.space_group_name_H-M   'P 1'
#
loop_
_entity.id
_entity.type
_entity.pdbx_description
1 polymer ?
#
loop_
_entity_poly.entity_id
_entity_poly.type
_entity_poly.pdbx_seq_one_letter_code
_entity_poly.pdbx_strand_id
1 'polypeptide(L)'
;MCNLEKDINVLWVALEDRVRKVDERVTRLEDKVDGADIHAAQMSERVQELEKQRDALRDNVTNLQSQSMRNNLIFTGVAENNSTGSESPETTERRLRQHLQDAFKIQRKVADTISFERVHRSPGSPIPGKV
;
A
#
# COMPACT_ATOMS: atom_id res chain seq x y z
N MET A 1 -35.04 45.38 58.83
CA MET A 1 -34.23 44.73 57.78
C MET A 1 -34.52 43.25 57.84
N CYS A 2 -35.34 42.79 56.89
CA CYS A 2 -36.05 41.51 56.91
C CYS A 2 -35.15 40.35 56.45
N ASN A 3 -35.45 39.13 56.93
CA ASN A 3 -34.72 37.90 56.57
C ASN A 3 -34.55 37.69 55.06
N LEU A 4 -35.52 38.15 54.26
CA LEU A 4 -35.46 38.10 52.79
C LEU A 4 -34.21 38.75 52.19
N GLU A 5 -33.75 39.87 52.75
CA GLU A 5 -32.57 40.59 52.26
C GLU A 5 -31.28 39.79 52.54
N LYS A 6 -31.24 39.07 53.66
CA LYS A 6 -30.12 38.16 53.98
C LYS A 6 -30.11 36.97 53.03
N ASP A 7 -31.26 36.37 52.78
CA ASP A 7 -31.39 35.22 51.88
C ASP A 7 -31.00 35.58 50.44
N ILE A 8 -31.39 36.76 49.96
CA ILE A 8 -30.99 37.28 48.65
C ILE A 8 -29.46 37.43 48.57
N ASN A 9 -28.82 38.01 49.59
CA ASN A 9 -27.37 38.18 49.61
C ASN A 9 -26.63 36.83 49.61
N VAL A 10 -27.13 35.84 50.35
CA VAL A 10 -26.55 34.48 50.35
C VAL A 10 -26.64 33.84 48.97
N LEU A 11 -27.81 33.95 48.32
CA LEU A 11 -28.01 33.43 46.96
C LEU A 11 -27.12 34.15 45.94
N TRP A 12 -26.92 35.45 46.08
CA TRP A 12 -26.06 36.25 45.21
C TRP A 12 -24.60 35.78 45.27
N VAL A 13 -24.05 35.64 46.49
CA VAL A 13 -22.67 35.14 46.68
C VAL A 13 -22.52 33.72 46.12
N ALA A 14 -23.50 32.85 46.34
CA ALA A 14 -23.47 31.49 45.80
C ALA A 14 -23.51 31.46 44.26
N LEU A 15 -24.23 32.40 43.64
CA LEU A 15 -24.27 32.56 42.19
C LEU A 15 -22.92 33.05 41.66
N GLU A 16 -22.33 34.08 42.26
CA GLU A 16 -21.01 34.60 41.88
C GLU A 16 -19.93 33.52 41.97
N ASP A 17 -19.94 32.73 43.04
CA ASP A 17 -19.01 31.60 43.20
C ASP A 17 -19.18 30.53 42.12
N ARG A 18 -20.42 30.26 41.71
CA ARG A 18 -20.70 29.30 40.62
C ARG A 18 -20.26 29.85 39.27
N VAL A 19 -20.51 31.13 38.99
CA VAL A 19 -20.08 31.81 37.76
C VAL A 19 -18.56 31.74 37.65
N ARG A 20 -17.83 32.12 38.70
CA ARG A 20 -16.36 32.04 38.74
C ARG A 20 -15.84 30.63 38.45
N LYS A 21 -16.44 29.60 39.06
CA LYS A 21 -16.05 28.20 38.80
C LYS A 21 -16.35 27.75 37.37
N VAL A 22 -17.40 28.28 36.75
CA VAL A 22 -17.72 28.01 35.34
C VAL A 22 -16.68 28.69 34.45
N ASP A 23 -16.36 29.96 34.69
CA ASP A 23 -15.35 30.69 33.91
C ASP A 23 -13.99 29.98 33.95
N GLU A 24 -13.53 29.57 35.13
CA GLU A 24 -12.28 28.80 35.27
C GLU A 24 -12.31 27.47 34.52
N ARG A 25 -13.47 26.83 34.40
CA ARG A 25 -13.62 25.58 33.64
C ARG A 25 -13.65 25.86 32.14
N VAL A 26 -14.24 26.96 31.71
CA VAL A 26 -14.29 27.39 30.31
C VAL A 26 -12.87 27.68 29.82
N THR A 27 -12.09 28.49 30.55
CA THR A 27 -10.69 28.78 30.18
C THR A 27 -9.85 27.51 30.07
N ARG A 28 -9.98 26.57 31.02
CA ARG A 28 -9.27 25.28 30.95
C ARG A 28 -9.70 24.40 29.78
N LEU A 29 -10.93 24.55 29.30
CA LEU A 29 -11.41 23.82 28.12
C LEU A 29 -10.88 24.49 26.85
N GLU A 30 -10.86 25.81 26.77
CA GLU A 30 -10.26 26.57 25.67
C GLU A 30 -8.79 26.18 25.48
N ASP A 31 -7.99 26.20 26.55
CA ASP A 31 -6.57 25.77 26.50
C ASP A 31 -6.39 24.34 25.97
N LYS A 32 -7.31 23.43 26.33
CA LYS A 32 -7.27 22.04 25.86
C LYS A 32 -7.67 21.89 24.40
N VAL A 33 -8.64 22.69 23.95
CA VAL A 33 -9.06 22.73 22.55
C VAL A 33 -7.92 23.24 21.68
N ASP A 34 -7.28 24.35 22.07
CA ASP A 34 -6.13 24.89 21.36
C ASP A 34 -4.97 23.88 21.28
N GLY A 35 -4.69 23.18 22.38
CA GLY A 35 -3.70 22.10 22.40
C GLY A 35 -4.06 20.94 21.46
N ALA A 36 -5.33 20.55 21.42
CA ALA A 36 -5.81 19.51 20.53
C ALA A 36 -5.69 19.90 19.04
N ASP A 37 -5.99 21.16 18.71
CA ASP A 37 -5.88 21.68 17.34
C ASP A 37 -4.42 21.68 16.85
N ILE A 38 -3.47 22.07 17.71
CA ILE A 38 -2.04 21.98 17.40
C ILE A 38 -1.62 20.53 17.15
N HIS A 39 -2.05 19.59 18.00
CA HIS A 39 -1.74 18.17 17.82
C HIS A 39 -2.36 17.58 16.55
N ALA A 40 -3.58 17.98 16.21
CA ALA A 40 -4.25 17.56 14.99
C ALA A 40 -3.50 18.06 13.74
N ALA A 41 -3.04 19.31 13.74
CA ALA A 41 -2.24 19.88 12.65
C ALA A 41 -0.91 19.10 12.46
N GLN A 42 -0.18 18.85 13.55
CA GLN A 42 1.06 18.06 13.50
C GLN A 42 0.84 16.63 13.01
N MET A 43 -0.28 16.01 13.38
CA MET A 43 -0.63 14.68 12.90
C MET A 43 -0.93 14.69 11.40
N SER A 44 -1.67 15.69 10.93
CA SER A 44 -1.98 15.86 9.51
C SER A 44 -0.72 16.00 8.66
N GLU A 45 0.25 16.80 9.11
CA GLU A 45 1.54 16.96 8.44
C GLU A 45 2.32 15.63 8.37
N ARG A 46 2.36 14.87 9.47
CA ARG A 46 3.02 13.54 9.49
C ARG A 46 2.36 12.55 8.55
N VAL A 47 1.03 12.56 8.44
CA VAL A 47 0.30 11.70 7.51
C VAL A 47 0.67 12.05 6.07
N GLN A 48 0.69 13.33 5.70
CA GLN A 48 1.08 13.75 4.35
C GLN A 48 2.52 13.35 4.00
N GLU A 49 3.44 13.43 4.95
CA GLU A 49 4.82 12.98 4.73
C GLU A 49 4.91 11.47 4.52
N LEU A 50 4.20 10.68 5.34
CA LEU A 50 4.13 9.23 5.16
C LEU A 50 3.50 8.84 3.82
N GLU A 51 2.47 9.56 3.38
CA GLU A 51 1.85 9.34 2.07
C GLU A 51 2.84 9.53 0.92
N LYS A 52 3.65 10.59 0.97
CA LYS A 52 4.72 10.86 -0.02
C LYS A 52 5.78 9.76 -0.02
N GLN A 53 6.25 9.34 1.16
CA GLN A 53 7.23 8.27 1.27
C GLN A 53 6.71 6.94 0.72
N ARG A 54 5.44 6.64 0.98
CA ARG A 54 4.76 5.44 0.45
C ARG A 54 4.64 5.49 -1.08
N ASP A 55 4.36 6.66 -1.68
CA ASP A 55 4.35 6.79 -3.13
C ASP A 55 5.74 6.62 -3.73
N ALA A 56 6.76 7.26 -3.16
CA ALA A 56 8.15 7.09 -3.61
C ALA A 56 8.60 5.62 -3.52
N LEU A 57 8.22 4.92 -2.44
CA LEU A 57 8.53 3.49 -2.29
C LEU A 57 7.81 2.64 -3.34
N ARG A 58 6.54 2.94 -3.64
CA ARG A 58 5.77 2.25 -4.68
C ARG A 58 6.41 2.41 -6.06
N ASP A 59 6.87 3.61 -6.40
CA ASP A 59 7.55 3.88 -7.66
C ASP A 59 8.88 3.13 -7.75
N ASN A 60 9.66 3.13 -6.67
CA ASN A 60 10.90 2.36 -6.57
C ASN A 60 10.66 0.86 -6.77
N VAL A 61 9.63 0.29 -6.13
CA VAL A 61 9.28 -1.13 -6.30
C VAL A 61 8.89 -1.42 -7.74
N THR A 62 8.09 -0.57 -8.37
CA THR A 62 7.65 -0.73 -9.76
C THR A 62 8.84 -0.65 -10.72
N ASN A 63 9.77 0.28 -10.47
CA ASN A 63 11.00 0.41 -11.24
C ASN A 63 11.87 -0.86 -11.10
N LEU A 64 12.10 -1.32 -9.87
CA LEU A 64 12.87 -2.54 -9.60
C LEU A 64 12.24 -3.78 -10.24
N GLN A 65 10.92 -3.93 -10.15
CA GLN A 65 10.19 -5.01 -10.82
C GLN A 65 10.39 -4.93 -12.34
N SER A 66 10.26 -3.75 -12.94
CA SER A 66 10.45 -3.55 -14.38
C SER A 66 11.88 -3.88 -14.81
N GLN A 67 12.88 -3.48 -14.02
CA GLN A 67 14.29 -3.80 -14.28
C GLN A 67 14.55 -5.30 -14.15
N SER A 68 14.04 -5.93 -13.09
CA SER A 68 14.19 -7.36 -12.84
C SER A 68 13.49 -8.22 -13.90
N MET A 69 12.37 -7.75 -14.44
CA MET A 69 11.61 -8.45 -15.47
C MET A 69 12.05 -8.10 -16.90
N ARG A 70 12.94 -7.13 -17.08
CA ARG A 70 13.34 -6.61 -18.41
C ARG A 70 13.87 -7.69 -19.35
N ASN A 71 14.59 -8.68 -18.82
CA ASN A 71 15.17 -9.77 -19.60
C ASN A 71 14.25 -11.00 -19.66
N ASN A 72 13.10 -10.97 -18.97
CA ASN A 72 12.18 -12.09 -18.95
C ASN A 72 11.30 -12.03 -20.21
N LEU A 73 11.36 -13.09 -21.02
CA LEU A 73 10.48 -13.28 -22.15
C LEU A 73 9.37 -14.26 -21.79
N ILE A 74 8.14 -13.93 -22.17
CA ILE A 74 6.97 -14.79 -21.97
C ILE A 74 6.60 -15.43 -23.30
N PHE A 75 6.57 -16.75 -23.33
CA PHE A 75 6.15 -17.53 -24.49
C PHE A 75 4.79 -18.17 -24.23
N THR A 76 3.87 -17.98 -25.16
CA THR A 76 2.51 -18.55 -25.10
C THR A 76 2.33 -19.59 -26.20
N GLY A 77 1.49 -20.61 -25.97
CA GLY A 77 1.23 -21.66 -26.97
C GLY A 77 2.33 -22.72 -27.06
N VAL A 78 3.21 -22.81 -26.06
CA VAL A 78 4.19 -23.89 -25.93
C VAL A 78 3.48 -25.12 -25.37
N ALA A 79 3.39 -26.20 -26.14
CA ALA A 79 2.70 -27.43 -25.76
C ALA A 79 3.14 -27.96 -24.38
N GLU A 80 2.17 -28.40 -23.55
CA GLU A 80 2.39 -28.97 -22.22
C GLU A 80 2.69 -30.48 -22.29
N ASN A 81 3.19 -31.07 -21.20
CA ASN A 81 3.28 -32.51 -21.07
C ASN A 81 1.89 -33.09 -20.77
N ASN A 82 1.58 -34.25 -21.34
CA ASN A 82 0.35 -34.97 -21.01
C ASN A 82 0.43 -35.68 -19.64
N SER A 83 1.45 -35.36 -18.82
CA SER A 83 1.72 -36.02 -17.56
C SER A 83 1.34 -35.06 -16.43
N THR A 84 0.50 -35.53 -15.51
CA THR A 84 -0.17 -34.76 -14.43
C THR A 84 0.77 -34.14 -13.37
N GLY A 85 2.06 -33.98 -13.67
CA GLY A 85 3.08 -33.43 -12.78
C GLY A 85 3.84 -32.26 -13.43
N SER A 86 4.32 -31.35 -12.59
CA SER A 86 5.16 -30.22 -13.00
C SER A 86 6.31 -30.71 -13.89
N GLU A 87 6.40 -30.17 -15.11
CA GLU A 87 7.54 -30.41 -16.01
C GLU A 87 8.85 -30.03 -15.31
N SER A 88 9.90 -30.82 -15.55
CA SER A 88 11.25 -30.44 -15.13
C SER A 88 11.74 -29.22 -15.95
N PRO A 89 12.59 -28.35 -15.38
CA PRO A 89 13.12 -27.18 -16.10
C PRO A 89 13.78 -27.54 -17.44
N GLU A 90 14.51 -28.67 -17.50
CA GLU A 90 15.19 -29.14 -18.71
C GLU A 90 14.21 -29.55 -19.81
N THR A 91 13.06 -30.11 -19.41
CA THR A 91 12.00 -30.50 -20.34
C THR A 91 11.30 -29.27 -20.89
N THR A 92 11.02 -28.30 -20.04
CA THR A 92 10.42 -27.01 -20.46
C THR A 92 11.37 -26.25 -21.38
N GLU A 93 12.66 -26.21 -21.08
CA GLU A 93 13.67 -25.58 -21.94
C GLU A 93 13.74 -26.27 -23.32
N ARG A 94 13.78 -27.60 -23.36
CA ARG A 94 13.81 -28.35 -24.63
C ARG A 94 12.58 -28.03 -25.49
N ARG A 95 11.40 -27.98 -24.89
CA ARG A 95 10.15 -27.62 -25.56
C ARG A 95 10.17 -26.18 -26.06
N LEU A 96 10.72 -25.25 -25.27
CA LEU A 96 10.89 -23.87 -25.70
C LEU A 96 11.82 -23.79 -26.91
N ARG A 97 12.97 -24.47 -26.91
CA ARG A 97 13.89 -24.52 -28.07
C ARG A 97 13.22 -25.12 -29.31
N GLN A 98 12.37 -26.14 -29.14
CA GLN A 98 11.59 -26.70 -30.24
C GLN A 98 10.54 -25.71 -30.74
N HIS A 99 9.83 -25.03 -29.84
CA HIS A 99 8.85 -24.00 -30.19
C HIS A 99 9.49 -22.82 -30.95
N LEU A 100 10.71 -22.41 -30.58
CA LEU A 100 11.49 -21.41 -31.32
C LEU A 100 11.81 -21.86 -32.76
N GLN A 101 12.06 -23.14 -32.98
CA GLN A 101 12.29 -23.69 -34.32
C GLN A 101 10.97 -23.77 -35.11
N ASP A 102 9.91 -24.26 -34.49
CA ASP A 102 8.66 -24.58 -35.18
C ASP A 102 7.83 -23.32 -35.47
N ALA A 103 7.65 -22.44 -34.49
CA ALA A 103 6.83 -21.24 -34.59
C ALA A 103 7.60 -20.05 -35.18
N PHE A 104 8.83 -19.82 -34.71
CA PHE A 104 9.64 -18.66 -35.11
C PHE A 104 10.63 -18.94 -36.26
N LYS A 105 10.71 -20.20 -36.73
CA LYS A 105 11.61 -20.62 -37.82
C LYS A 105 13.09 -20.31 -37.56
N ILE A 106 13.48 -20.29 -36.28
CA ILE A 106 14.88 -20.10 -35.89
C ILE A 106 15.65 -21.37 -36.22
N GLN A 107 16.82 -21.22 -36.87
CA GLN A 107 17.67 -22.36 -37.20
C GLN A 107 18.13 -23.06 -35.92
N ARG A 108 18.12 -24.40 -35.92
CA ARG A 108 18.51 -25.22 -34.75
C ARG A 108 19.85 -24.82 -34.14
N LYS A 109 20.87 -24.57 -34.99
CA LYS A 109 22.20 -24.12 -34.54
C LYS A 109 22.14 -22.82 -33.74
N VAL A 110 21.30 -21.88 -34.18
CA VAL A 110 21.09 -20.59 -33.49
C VAL A 110 20.30 -20.83 -32.21
N ALA A 111 19.23 -21.62 -32.28
CA ALA A 111 18.40 -21.95 -31.13
C ALA A 111 19.22 -22.62 -30.01
N ASP A 112 20.18 -23.49 -30.33
CA ASP A 112 21.06 -24.18 -29.37
C ASP A 112 22.11 -23.25 -28.73
N THR A 113 22.44 -22.12 -29.38
CA THR A 113 23.41 -21.14 -28.87
C THR A 113 22.78 -20.18 -27.85
N ILE A 114 21.45 -20.09 -27.79
CA ILE A 114 20.73 -19.25 -26.83
C ILE A 114 20.98 -19.77 -25.41
N SER A 115 21.47 -18.90 -24.52
CA SER A 115 21.61 -19.17 -23.09
C SER A 115 20.34 -18.80 -22.34
N PHE A 116 19.81 -19.72 -21.54
CA PHE A 116 18.71 -19.44 -20.62
C PHE A 116 19.23 -19.48 -19.18
N GLU A 117 18.96 -18.43 -18.41
CA GLU A 117 19.27 -18.41 -16.97
C GLU A 117 18.26 -19.24 -16.18
N ARG A 118 16.97 -19.11 -16.52
CA ARG A 118 15.87 -19.87 -15.93
C ARG A 118 14.71 -20.02 -16.90
N VAL A 119 14.20 -21.24 -17.04
CA VAL A 119 12.97 -21.53 -17.82
C VAL A 119 11.99 -22.28 -16.92
N HIS A 120 10.75 -21.82 -16.89
CA HIS A 120 9.70 -22.44 -16.10
C HIS A 120 8.32 -22.10 -16.69
N ARG A 121 7.32 -22.90 -16.35
CA ARG A 121 5.91 -22.58 -16.62
C ARG A 121 5.44 -21.54 -15.60
N SER A 122 4.65 -20.56 -16.05
CA SER A 122 3.96 -19.66 -15.15
C SER A 122 2.96 -20.46 -14.31
N PRO A 123 2.93 -20.32 -12.98
CA PRO A 123 1.88 -20.92 -12.16
C PRO A 123 0.53 -20.40 -12.67
N GLY A 124 -0.43 -21.30 -12.89
CA GLY A 124 -1.69 -21.02 -13.56
C GLY A 124 -2.39 -19.77 -13.01
N SER A 125 -2.30 -18.67 -13.75
CA SER A 125 -3.17 -17.53 -13.64
C SER A 125 -3.42 -17.01 -15.06
N PRO A 126 -4.65 -16.55 -15.36
CA PRO A 126 -5.01 -16.14 -16.72
C PRO A 126 -4.10 -15.00 -17.17
N ILE A 127 -3.67 -15.08 -18.42
CA ILE A 127 -2.96 -13.99 -19.09
C ILE A 127 -3.89 -12.76 -19.07
N PRO A 128 -3.44 -11.59 -18.58
CA PRO A 128 -4.24 -10.37 -18.68
C PRO A 128 -4.46 -10.06 -20.17
N GLY A 129 -5.73 -10.11 -20.63
CA GLY A 129 -6.10 -9.76 -22.00
C GLY A 129 -6.89 -10.80 -22.81
N LYS A 130 -7.26 -11.94 -22.24
CA LYS A 130 -8.32 -12.78 -22.83
C LYS A 130 -9.63 -12.62 -22.04
N VAL A 131 -10.49 -11.74 -22.55
CA VAL A 131 -11.94 -11.73 -22.30
C VAL A 131 -12.59 -12.74 -23.25
#